data_AF-A0A2V8IC38-F1
#
_entry.id   AF-A0A2V8IC38-F1
#
_cell.length_a   1.000
_cell.length_b   1.000
_cell.length_c   1.000
_cell.angle_alpha   90.00
_cell.angle_beta   90.00
_cell.angle_gamma   90.00
#
_symmetry.space_group_name_H-M   'P 1'
#
loop_
_entity.id
_entity.type
_entity.pdbx_description
1 polymer ?
#
loop_
_entity_poly.entity_id
_entity_poly.type
_entity_poly.pdbx_seq_one_letter_code
_entity_poly.pdbx_strand_id
1 'polypeptide(L)'
;MQDGVRAVRDRTDAELIQECLDGHSEAWDFLVHRYSRLIYSIPFKWGLQREDAKEIYQSVWLDCFQELHSLRDINRLQAWLVRIAIRKCYRFSTNKRSRPE
;
A
#
# COMPACT_ATOMS: atom_id res chain seq x y z
N MET A 1 18.16 -2.85 -22.24
CA MET A 1 17.42 -2.25 -21.10
C MET A 1 16.65 -3.31 -20.28
N GLN A 2 17.03 -4.61 -20.29
CA GLN A 2 16.36 -5.64 -19.46
C GLN A 2 17.10 -5.91 -18.13
N ASP A 3 18.34 -5.46 -18.00
CA ASP A 3 19.16 -5.71 -16.79
C ASP A 3 18.74 -4.88 -15.57
N GLY A 4 18.20 -3.67 -15.78
CA GLY A 4 17.74 -2.80 -14.68
C GLY A 4 16.53 -3.37 -13.92
N VAL A 5 15.52 -3.86 -14.65
CA VAL A 5 14.27 -4.41 -14.09
C VAL A 5 14.53 -5.65 -13.22
N ARG A 6 15.52 -6.48 -13.58
CA ARG A 6 15.89 -7.66 -12.79
C ARG A 6 16.62 -7.25 -11.51
N ALA A 7 17.52 -6.27 -11.59
CA ALA A 7 18.22 -5.74 -10.42
C ALA A 7 17.26 -5.09 -9.42
N VAL A 8 16.21 -4.40 -9.88
CA VAL A 8 15.24 -3.75 -8.98
C VAL A 8 14.40 -4.76 -8.18
N ARG A 9 14.08 -5.92 -8.76
CA ARG A 9 13.25 -6.96 -8.10
C ARG A 9 13.89 -7.54 -6.85
N ASP A 10 15.22 -7.65 -6.87
CA ASP A 10 16.01 -8.25 -5.79
C ASP A 10 16.35 -7.22 -4.69
N ARG A 11 15.99 -5.95 -4.88
CA ARG A 11 16.19 -4.89 -3.88
C ARG A 11 15.35 -5.12 -2.63
N THR A 12 15.97 -4.82 -1.49
CA THR A 12 15.31 -4.73 -0.20
C THR A 12 14.28 -3.60 -0.19
N ASP A 13 13.37 -3.60 0.78
CA ASP A 13 12.43 -2.49 0.94
C ASP A 13 13.15 -1.18 1.27
N ALA A 14 14.30 -1.24 1.94
CA ALA A 14 15.13 -0.07 2.23
C ALA A 14 15.62 0.62 0.95
N GLU A 15 16.16 -0.17 0.03
CA GLU A 15 16.64 0.34 -1.26
C GLU A 15 15.48 0.87 -2.11
N LEU A 16 14.34 0.15 -2.18
CA LEU A 16 13.18 0.62 -2.93
C LEU A 16 12.62 1.93 -2.37
N ILE A 17 12.52 2.06 -1.03
CA ILE A 17 12.02 3.30 -0.42
C ILE A 17 12.99 4.44 -0.70
N GLN A 18 14.30 4.23 -0.52
CA GLN A 18 15.28 5.28 -0.78
C GLN A 18 15.18 5.77 -2.22
N GLU A 19 15.09 4.87 -3.19
CA GLU A 19 14.93 5.24 -4.59
C GLU A 19 13.59 5.94 -4.91
N CYS A 20 12.51 5.57 -4.23
CA CYS A 20 11.25 6.30 -4.33
C CYS A 20 11.43 7.76 -3.87
N LEU A 21 12.16 7.98 -2.77
CA LEU A 21 12.45 9.31 -2.24
C LEU A 21 13.36 10.13 -3.16
N ASP A 22 14.24 9.44 -3.88
CA ASP A 22 15.12 10.03 -4.90
C ASP A 22 14.37 10.30 -6.24
N GLY A 23 13.08 9.95 -6.33
CA GLY A 23 12.21 10.24 -7.48
C GLY A 23 12.18 9.15 -8.55
N HIS A 24 12.71 7.96 -8.28
CA HIS A 24 12.69 6.84 -9.22
C HIS A 24 11.31 6.15 -9.23
N SER A 25 10.49 6.48 -10.22
CA SER A 25 9.12 5.93 -10.37
C SER A 25 9.09 4.40 -10.49
N GLU A 26 10.12 3.78 -11.07
CA GLU A 26 10.21 2.32 -11.16
C GLU A 26 10.23 1.67 -9.76
N ALA A 27 10.97 2.25 -8.81
CA ALA A 27 11.02 1.74 -7.44
C ALA A 27 9.64 1.76 -6.77
N TRP A 28 8.84 2.77 -7.06
CA TRP A 28 7.46 2.87 -6.60
C TRP A 28 6.60 1.73 -7.15
N ASP A 29 6.68 1.46 -8.45
CA ASP A 29 5.90 0.38 -9.07
C ASP A 29 6.25 -0.99 -8.47
N PHE A 30 7.54 -1.24 -8.18
CA PHE A 30 7.97 -2.46 -7.51
C PHE A 30 7.47 -2.56 -6.08
N LEU A 31 7.51 -1.47 -5.33
CA LEU A 31 7.00 -1.40 -3.97
C LEU A 31 5.49 -1.65 -3.96
N VAL A 32 4.74 -1.06 -4.90
CA VAL A 32 3.33 -1.34 -5.12
C VAL A 32 3.11 -2.81 -5.38
N HIS A 33 3.74 -3.37 -6.42
CA HIS A 33 3.59 -4.78 -6.79
C HIS A 33 3.91 -5.75 -5.65
N ARG A 34 4.97 -5.50 -4.87
CA ARG A 34 5.39 -6.33 -3.73
C ARG A 34 4.29 -6.44 -2.68
N TYR A 35 3.61 -5.35 -2.37
CA TYR A 35 2.60 -5.31 -1.31
C TYR A 35 1.15 -5.36 -1.82
N SER A 36 0.91 -5.31 -3.14
CA SER A 36 -0.43 -5.29 -3.73
C SER A 36 -1.31 -6.41 -3.21
N ARG A 37 -0.80 -7.65 -3.22
CA ARG A 37 -1.57 -8.83 -2.78
C ARG A 37 -1.89 -8.77 -1.29
N LEU A 38 -0.96 -8.31 -0.45
CA LEU A 38 -1.18 -8.15 0.98
C LEU A 38 -2.29 -7.14 1.25
N ILE A 39 -2.15 -5.92 0.72
CA ILE A 39 -3.12 -4.84 0.94
C ILE A 39 -4.49 -5.22 0.40
N TYR A 40 -4.56 -5.75 -0.83
CA TYR A 40 -5.82 -6.13 -1.45
C TYR A 40 -6.53 -7.27 -0.71
N SER A 41 -5.79 -8.12 0.02
CA SER A 41 -6.40 -9.21 0.83
C SER A 41 -7.12 -8.72 2.09
N ILE A 42 -6.77 -7.55 2.62
CA ILE A 42 -7.26 -7.08 3.92
C ILE A 42 -8.76 -6.77 3.90
N PRO A 43 -9.30 -5.99 2.94
CA PRO A 43 -10.74 -5.71 2.88
C PRO A 43 -11.63 -6.96 2.84
N PHE A 44 -11.19 -8.02 2.14
CA PHE A 44 -11.97 -9.26 2.07
C PHE A 44 -12.05 -9.99 3.42
N LYS A 45 -11.02 -9.88 4.27
CA LYS A 45 -11.08 -10.40 5.65
C LYS A 45 -12.10 -9.66 6.52
N TRP A 46 -12.48 -8.44 6.11
CA TRP A 46 -13.53 -7.64 6.73
C TRP A 46 -14.92 -7.90 6.11
N GLY A 47 -15.04 -8.84 5.17
CA GLY A 47 -16.29 -9.14 4.47
C GLY A 47 -16.70 -8.08 3.44
N LEU A 48 -15.78 -7.19 3.06
CA LEU A 48 -16.05 -6.14 2.08
C LEU A 48 -16.07 -6.69 0.66
N GLN A 49 -16.88 -6.07 -0.19
CA GLN A 49 -17.02 -6.48 -1.58
C GLN A 49 -15.86 -5.97 -2.44
N ARG A 50 -15.75 -6.48 -3.66
CA ARG A 50 -14.66 -6.14 -4.60
C ARG A 50 -14.54 -4.63 -4.84
N GLU A 51 -15.64 -3.91 -4.94
CA GLU A 51 -15.61 -2.47 -5.21
C GLU A 51 -15.04 -1.69 -4.04
N ASP A 52 -15.55 -1.95 -2.83
CA ASP A 52 -15.02 -1.41 -1.57
C ASP A 52 -13.51 -1.72 -1.42
N ALA A 53 -13.10 -2.94 -1.78
CA ALA A 53 -11.70 -3.35 -1.70
C ALA A 53 -10.79 -2.55 -2.64
N LYS A 54 -11.26 -2.17 -3.84
CA LYS A 54 -10.51 -1.31 -4.76
C LYS A 54 -10.37 0.10 -4.21
N GLU A 55 -11.43 0.67 -3.66
CA GLU A 55 -11.41 2.02 -3.08
C GLU A 55 -10.41 2.08 -1.90
N ILE A 56 -10.48 1.11 -0.99
CA ILE A 56 -9.54 1.02 0.13
C ILE A 56 -8.11 0.82 -0.38
N TYR A 57 -7.89 -0.07 -1.35
CA TYR A 57 -6.58 -0.30 -1.95
C TYR A 57 -5.97 0.99 -2.51
N GLN A 58 -6.74 1.75 -3.30
CA GLN A 58 -6.29 3.01 -3.88
C GLN A 58 -5.98 4.04 -2.79
N SER A 59 -6.86 4.16 -1.78
CA SER A 59 -6.62 5.09 -0.68
C SER A 59 -5.38 4.73 0.15
N VAL A 60 -5.10 3.45 0.38
CA VAL A 60 -3.87 3.02 1.08
C VAL A 60 -2.63 3.46 0.31
N TRP A 61 -2.63 3.31 -1.02
CA TRP A 61 -1.49 3.73 -1.83
C TRP A 61 -1.34 5.24 -1.93
N LEU A 62 -2.44 5.99 -1.96
CA LEU A 62 -2.40 7.44 -1.91
C LEU A 62 -1.81 7.95 -0.58
N ASP A 63 -2.30 7.43 0.55
CA ASP A 63 -1.76 7.74 1.87
C ASP A 63 -0.27 7.31 1.95
N CYS A 64 0.06 6.15 1.38
CA CYS A 64 1.44 5.66 1.31
C CYS A 64 2.35 6.64 0.59
N PHE A 65 1.96 7.06 -0.62
CA PHE A 65 2.73 7.98 -1.44
C PHE A 65 2.94 9.33 -0.74
N GLN A 66 1.88 9.85 -0.11
CA GLN A 66 1.92 11.12 0.60
C GLN A 66 2.80 11.07 1.84
N GLU A 67 2.78 9.99 2.61
CA GLU A 67 3.51 9.91 3.89
C GLU A 67 4.87 9.20 3.79
N LEU A 68 5.24 8.62 2.64
CA LEU A 68 6.49 7.84 2.49
C LEU A 68 7.73 8.62 2.93
N HIS A 69 7.80 9.91 2.60
CA HIS A 69 8.90 10.82 2.97
C HIS A 69 9.04 11.04 4.48
N SER A 70 8.00 10.74 5.26
CA SER A 70 7.99 10.87 6.71
C SER A 70 8.33 9.57 7.45
N LEU A 71 8.53 8.47 6.72
CA LEU A 71 8.80 7.15 7.29
C LEU A 71 10.21 7.09 7.88
N ARG A 72 10.30 7.14 9.22
CA ARG A 72 11.58 7.13 9.96
C ARG A 72 12.25 5.75 10.03
N ASP A 73 11.48 4.68 9.96
CA ASP A 73 11.97 3.30 10.02
C ASP A 73 11.37 2.49 8.87
N ILE A 74 12.22 2.22 7.88
CA ILE A 74 11.87 1.52 6.64
C ILE A 74 11.37 0.10 6.95
N ASN A 75 11.91 -0.57 7.97
CA ASN A 75 11.48 -1.93 8.34
C ASN A 75 10.02 -1.99 8.82
N ARG A 76 9.40 -0.82 9.06
CA ARG A 76 8.00 -0.72 9.48
C ARG A 76 7.03 -0.53 8.31
N LEU A 77 7.50 -0.39 7.06
CA LEU A 77 6.62 -0.13 5.91
C LEU A 77 5.46 -1.13 5.85
N GLN A 78 5.76 -2.44 5.83
CA GLN A 78 4.72 -3.47 5.77
C GLN A 78 3.70 -3.34 6.91
N ALA A 79 4.17 -3.19 8.15
CA ALA A 79 3.31 -3.07 9.32
C ALA A 79 2.46 -1.79 9.29
N TRP A 80 3.02 -0.71 8.76
CA TRP A 80 2.33 0.56 8.58
C TRP A 80 1.27 0.49 7.48
N LEU A 81 1.57 -0.12 6.32
CA LEU A 81 0.61 -0.38 5.25
C LEU A 81 -0.59 -1.21 5.74
N VAL A 82 -0.31 -2.29 6.48
CA VAL A 82 -1.35 -3.13 7.10
C VAL A 82 -2.21 -2.30 8.06
N ARG A 83 -1.60 -1.43 8.87
CA ARG A 83 -2.31 -0.57 9.81
C ARG A 83 -3.22 0.44 9.11
N ILE A 84 -2.76 1.09 8.03
CA ILE A 84 -3.58 2.00 7.24
C ILE A 84 -4.76 1.24 6.63
N ALA A 85 -4.50 0.10 5.98
CA ALA A 85 -5.55 -0.72 5.37
C ALA A 85 -6.62 -1.15 6.38
N ILE A 86 -6.22 -1.62 7.56
CA ILE A 86 -7.14 -1.97 8.65
C ILE A 86 -7.98 -0.77 9.09
N ARG A 87 -7.34 0.40 9.30
CA ARG A 87 -8.04 1.63 9.70
C ARG A 87 -9.07 2.06 8.64
N LYS A 88 -8.73 1.97 7.36
CA LYS A 88 -9.65 2.29 6.26
C LYS A 88 -10.81 1.29 6.20
N CYS A 89 -10.56 -0.01 6.34
CA CYS A 89 -11.62 -1.02 6.42
C CYS A 89 -12.58 -0.74 7.59
N TYR A 90 -12.04 -0.45 8.77
CA TYR A 90 -12.85 -0.09 9.94
C TYR A 90 -13.76 1.11 9.66
N ARG A 91 -13.20 2.22 9.16
CA ARG A 91 -13.97 3.43 8.83
C ARG A 91 -15.04 3.17 7.76
N PHE A 92 -14.70 2.36 6.76
CA PHE A 92 -15.62 2.01 5.69
C PHE A 92 -16.81 1.20 6.23
N SER A 93 -16.53 0.18 7.06
CA SER A 93 -17.57 -0.64 7.70
C SER A 93 -18.45 0.15 8.67
N THR A 94 -17.91 1.15 9.38
CA THR A 94 -18.73 2.01 10.25
C THR A 94 -19.63 2.93 9.44
N ASN A 95 -19.14 3.50 8.34
CA ASN A 95 -19.92 4.43 7.51
C ASN A 95 -21.07 3.74 6.77
N LYS A 96 -20.87 2.50 6.28
CA LYS A 96 -21.96 1.72 5.65
C LYS A 96 -23.09 1.40 6.61
N ARG A 97 -22.82 1.19 7.91
CA ARG A 97 -23.87 0.94 8.90
C ARG A 97 -24.73 2.17 9.22
N SER A 98 -24.18 3.37 9.00
CA SER A 98 -24.85 4.64 9.31
C SER A 98 -25.69 5.20 8.16
N ARG A 99 -25.70 4.55 6.99
CA ARG A 99 -26.50 4.95 5.83
C ARG A 99 -27.65 3.95 5.67
N PRO A 100 -28.85 4.21 6.24
CA PRO A 100 -30.03 3.44 5.87
C PRO A 100 -30.35 3.77 4.40
N GLU A 101 -30.63 2.73 3.61
CA GLU A 101 -31.23 2.91 2.28
C GLU A 101 -32.68 3.40 2.39
#